data_AF-A0A1G9WPV5-F1
#
_entry.id   AF-A0A1G9WPV5-F1
#
_cell.length_a   1.000
_cell.length_b   1.000
_cell.length_c   1.000
_cell.angle_alpha   90.00
_cell.angle_beta   90.00
_cell.angle_gamma   90.00
#
_symmetry.space_group_name_H-M   'P 1'
#
loop_
_entity.id
_entity.type
_entity.pdbx_description
1 polymer ?
#
loop_
_entity_poly.entity_id
_entity_poly.type
_entity_poly.pdbx_seq_one_letter_code
_entity_poly.pdbx_strand_id
1 'polypeptide(L)' 'MLSVADANKIIAFLSAAYLATEDTVAREEFHRLANELRKASGQPLE' A
#
# COMPACT_ATOMS: atom_id res chain seq x y z
N MET A 1 -14.63 9.11 -4.07
CA MET A 1 -13.74 8.17 -4.79
C MET A 1 -12.31 8.61 -4.47
N LEU A 2 -11.44 7.72 -3.99
CA LEU A 2 -10.05 8.07 -3.72
C LEU A 2 -9.33 8.29 -5.06
N SER A 3 -8.58 9.38 -5.23
CA SER A 3 -7.83 9.61 -6.45
C SER A 3 -6.63 8.66 -6.54
N VAL A 4 -6.25 8.25 -7.76
CA VAL A 4 -5.02 7.46 -7.99
C VAL A 4 -3.80 8.19 -7.44
N ALA A 5 -3.74 9.51 -7.60
CA ALA A 5 -2.63 10.33 -7.14
C ALA A 5 -2.47 10.29 -5.61
N ASP A 6 -3.55 10.39 -4.85
CA ASP A 6 -3.49 10.35 -3.38
C ASP A 6 -3.27 8.92 -2.86
N ALA A 7 -3.87 7.91 -3.51
CA ALA A 7 -3.57 6.51 -3.22
C ALA A 7 -2.07 6.22 -3.36
N ASN A 8 -1.43 6.68 -4.43
CA ASN A 8 -0.01 6.42 -4.68
C ASN A 8 0.91 7.08 -3.66
N LYS A 9 0.56 8.25 -3.10
CA LYS A 9 1.31 8.87 -2.00
C LYS A 9 1.30 7.99 -0.75
N ILE A 10 0.14 7.43 -0.41
CA ILE A 10 -0.01 6.57 0.77
C ILE A 10 0.65 5.20 0.54
N ILE A 11 0.49 4.62 -0.65
CA ILE A 11 1.16 3.37 -1.05
C ILE A 11 2.69 3.52 -0.96
N ALA A 12 3.24 4.66 -1.40
CA ALA A 12 4.67 4.92 -1.29
C ALA A 12 5.15 4.94 0.17
N PHE A 13 4.36 5.52 1.08
CA PHE A 13 4.65 5.48 2.51
C PHE A 13 4.63 4.05 3.08
N LEU A 14 3.62 3.24 2.71
CA LEU A 14 3.54 1.83 3.12
C LEU A 14 4.70 0.99 2.55
N SER A 15 5.12 1.28 1.32
CA SER A 15 6.27 0.62 0.69
C SER A 15 7.57 0.95 1.41
N ALA A 16 7.77 2.21 1.83
CA ALA A 16 8.91 2.57 2.66
C ALA A 16 8.91 1.82 4.01
N ALA A 17 7.75 1.69 4.65
CA ALA A 17 7.62 0.91 5.88
C ALA A 17 7.89 -0.59 5.68
N TYR A 18 7.43 -1.17 4.57
CA TYR A 18 7.72 -2.55 4.16
C TYR A 18 9.21 -2.81 4.04
N LEU A 19 9.95 -1.88 3.43
CA LEU A 19 11.40 -2.00 3.24
C LEU A 19 12.20 -1.73 4.52
N ALA A 20 11.66 -0.94 5.45
CA ALA A 20 12.33 -0.57 6.70
C ALA A 20 12.21 -1.61 7.81
N THR A 21 11.16 -2.44 7.81
CA THR A 21 10.93 -3.46 8.84
C THR A 21 11.54 -4.81 8.48
N GLU A 22 11.92 -5.60 9.47
CA GLU A 22 12.31 -7.02 9.34
C GLU A 22 11.18 -7.98 9.76
N ASP A 23 10.09 -7.47 10.35
CA ASP A 23 8.94 -8.26 10.76
C ASP A 23 8.12 -8.69 9.52
N THR A 24 8.04 -10.00 9.30
CA THR A 24 7.29 -10.60 8.19
C THR A 24 5.79 -10.32 8.24
N VAL A 25 5.18 -10.34 9.43
CA VAL A 25 3.74 -10.05 9.61
C VAL A 25 3.45 -8.59 9.27
N ALA A 26 4.33 -7.68 9.68
CA ALA A 26 4.21 -6.27 9.32
C ALA A 26 4.33 -6.07 7.79
N ARG A 27 5.26 -6.76 7.13
CA ARG A 27 5.40 -6.72 5.66
C ARG A 27 4.15 -7.20 4.94
N GLU A 28 3.57 -8.32 5.36
CA GLU A 28 2.31 -8.83 4.79
C GLU A 28 1.17 -7.82 4.95
N GLU A 29 1.08 -7.17 6.10
CA GLU A 29 0.03 -6.19 6.38
C GLU A 29 0.21 -4.90 5.55
N PHE A 30 1.43 -4.38 5.40
CA PHE A 30 1.68 -3.22 4.52
C PHE A 30 1.31 -3.53 3.06
N HIS A 31 1.64 -4.73 2.59
CA HIS A 31 1.26 -5.16 1.25
C HIS A 31 -0.26 -5.25 1.09
N ARG A 32 -0.96 -5.85 2.06
CA ARG A 32 -2.43 -5.92 2.08
C ARG A 32 -3.07 -4.54 2.05
N LEU A 33 -2.59 -3.61 2.89
CA LEU A 33 -3.10 -2.24 2.96
C LEU A 33 -2.86 -1.46 1.67
N ALA A 34 -1.70 -1.64 1.02
CA ALA A 34 -1.44 -1.05 -0.30
C ALA A 34 -2.48 -1.54 -1.33
N ASN A 35 -2.82 -2.83 -1.32
CA ASN A 35 -3.85 -3.37 -2.20
C ASN A 35 -5.27 -2.86 -1.89
N GLU A 36 -5.62 -2.58 -0.63
CA GLU A 36 -6.89 -1.92 -0.31
C GLU A 36 -6.97 -0.50 -0.89
N LEU A 37 -5.86 0.24 -0.90
CA LEU A 37 -5.79 1.57 -1.53
C LEU A 37 -5.90 1.48 -3.06
N ARG A 38 -5.30 0.45 -3.68
CA ARG A 38 -5.45 0.18 -5.11
C ARG A 38 -6.91 -0.09 -5.47
N LYS A 39 -7.61 -0.95 -4.71
CA LYS A 39 -9.06 -1.19 -4.89
C LYS A 39 -9.86 0.11 -4.77
N ALA A 40 -9.63 0.88 -3.71
CA ALA A 40 -10.36 2.12 -3.44
C ALA A 40 -10.15 3.22 -4.51
N SER A 41 -9.05 3.14 -5.26
CA SER A 41 -8.68 4.07 -6.34
C SER A 41 -8.84 3.50 -7.76
N GLY A 42 -9.34 2.26 -7.90
CA GLY A 42 -9.59 1.64 -9.20
C GLY A 42 -8.33 1.11 -9.92
N GLN A 43 -7.25 0.85 -9.18
CA GLN A 43 -5.99 0.31 -9.70
C GLN A 43 -5.96 -1.23 -9.63
N PRO A 44 -5.20 -1.93 -10.51
CA PRO A 44 -4.99 -3.37 -10.40
C PRO A 44 -4.24 -3.73 -9.12
N LEU A 45 -4.40 -4.96 -8.62
CA LEU A 45 -3.68 -5.46 -7.44
C LEU A 45 -2.27 -5.94 -7.82
N GLU A 46 -1.37 -5.91 -6.85
CA GLU A 46 -0.03 -6.53 -6.89
C GLU A 46 0.02 -7.81 -6.05
#